data_AF-A0A1Q4ZN96-F1
#
_entry.id   AF-A0A1Q4ZN96-F1
#
_cell.length_a   1.000
_cell.length_b   1.000
_cell.length_c   1.000
_cell.angle_alpha   90.00
_cell.angle_beta   90.00
_cell.angle_gamma   90.00
#
_symmetry.space_group_name_H-M   'P 1'
#
loop_
_entity.id
_entity.type
_entity.pdbx_description
1 polymer ?
#
loop_
_entity_poly.entity_id
_entity_poly.type
_entity_poly.pdbx_seq_one_letter_code
_entity_poly.pdbx_strand_id
1 'polypeptide(L)' 'MIKTTVYLPEELEVRLDAESSATGVSKAELIRRGVALLLDNAERPKRGHEMPVFNSGRPLTAEAMDDTLYEHIKERAARR' A
#
# COMPACT_ATOMS: atom_id res chain seq x y z
N MET A 1 -19.59 -12.70 10.90
CA MET A 1 -20.12 -12.23 9.61
C MET A 1 -20.94 -10.98 9.88
N ILE A 2 -20.66 -9.85 9.21
CA ILE A 2 -21.40 -8.59 9.41
C ILE A 2 -22.44 -8.48 8.29
N LYS A 3 -23.69 -8.21 8.64
CA LYS A 3 -24.76 -8.00 7.65
C LYS A 3 -24.76 -6.53 7.23
N THR A 4 -24.67 -6.30 5.93
CA THR A 4 -24.77 -4.98 5.32
C THR A 4 -25.97 -4.96 4.37
N THR A 5 -26.79 -3.92 4.46
CA THR A 5 -27.90 -3.67 3.53
C THR A 5 -27.49 -2.56 2.56
N VAL A 6 -27.68 -2.79 1.27
CA VAL A 6 -27.33 -1.85 0.21
C VAL A 6 -28.53 -1.66 -0.72
N TYR A 7 -28.66 -0.47 -1.29
CA TYR A 7 -29.62 -0.22 -2.36
C TYR A 7 -29.00 -0.67 -3.68
N LEU A 8 -29.75 -1.44 -4.46
CA LEU A 8 -29.34 -1.90 -5.77
C LEU A 8 -30.31 -1.35 -6.82
N PRO A 9 -29.83 -0.72 -7.91
CA PRO A 9 -30.65 -0.39 -9.06
C PRO A 9 -31.33 -1.63 -9.64
N GLU A 10 -32.56 -1.47 -10.14
CA GLU A 10 -33.35 -2.58 -10.69
C GLU A 10 -32.63 -3.33 -11.81
N GLU A 11 -31.96 -2.59 -12.72
CA GLU A 11 -31.18 -3.19 -13.81
C GLU A 11 -30.09 -4.15 -13.29
N LEU A 12 -29.44 -3.81 -12.18
CA LEU A 12 -28.40 -4.66 -11.60
C LEU A 12 -29.00 -5.91 -10.94
N GLU A 13 -30.17 -5.82 -10.31
CA GLU A 13 -30.86 -6.99 -9.76
C GLU A 13 -31.24 -7.98 -10.86
N VAL A 14 -31.79 -7.50 -11.97
CA VAL A 14 -32.14 -8.35 -13.13
C VAL A 14 -30.92 -9.10 -13.66
N ARG A 15 -29.78 -8.41 -13.79
CA ARG A 15 -28.53 -9.03 -14.24
C ARG A 15 -27.99 -10.05 -13.24
N LEU A 16 -28.08 -9.75 -11.95
CA LEU A 16 -27.65 -10.66 -10.89
C LEU A 16 -28.49 -11.94 -10.88
N ASP A 17 -29.79 -11.84 -11.19
CA ASP A 17 -30.71 -12.97 -11.24
C ASP A 17 -30.46 -13.88 -12.42
N ALA A 18 -30.19 -13.28 -13.59
CA ALA A 18 -29.79 -14.02 -14.78
C ALA A 18 -28.50 -14.82 -14.50
N GLU A 19 -27.49 -14.16 -13.91
CA GLU A 19 -26.20 -14.81 -13.61
C GLU A 19 -26.33 -15.89 -12.53
N SER A 20 -27.13 -15.64 -11.49
CA SER A 20 -27.42 -16.60 -10.44
C SER A 20 -28.11 -17.84 -10.99
N SER A 21 -29.07 -17.66 -11.90
CA SER A 21 -29.79 -18.75 -12.57
C SER A 21 -28.90 -19.54 -13.51
N ALA A 22 -28.00 -18.87 -14.25
CA ALA A 22 -27.08 -19.50 -15.19
C ALA A 22 -25.97 -20.31 -14.50
N THR A 23 -25.45 -19.80 -13.38
CA THR A 23 -24.28 -20.39 -12.68
C THR A 23 -24.67 -21.29 -11.51
N GLY A 24 -25.91 -21.20 -11.01
CA GLY A 24 -26.36 -21.86 -9.79
C GLY A 24 -25.76 -21.27 -8.51
N VAL A 25 -25.07 -20.13 -8.59
CA VAL A 25 -24.44 -19.45 -7.46
C VAL A 25 -25.45 -18.46 -6.86
N SER A 26 -25.55 -18.39 -5.53
CA SER A 26 -26.45 -17.43 -4.88
C SER A 26 -26.09 -15.97 -5.20
N LYS A 27 -27.11 -15.10 -5.33
CA LYS A 27 -26.96 -13.64 -5.44
C LYS A 27 -25.94 -13.06 -4.46
N ALA A 28 -26.05 -13.44 -3.18
CA ALA A 28 -25.16 -12.96 -2.13
C ALA A 28 -23.70 -13.36 -2.34
N GLU A 29 -23.45 -14.54 -2.91
CA GLU A 29 -22.10 -15.01 -3.24
C GLU A 29 -21.52 -14.25 -4.44
N LEU A 30 -22.33 -13.98 -5.46
CA LEU A 30 -21.92 -13.13 -6.59
C LEU A 30 -21.52 -11.73 -6.12
N ILE A 31 -22.32 -11.12 -5.22
CA ILE A 31 -22.01 -9.81 -4.62
C ILE A 31 -20.68 -9.87 -3.85
N ARG A 32 -20.49 -10.90 -3.01
CA ARG A 32 -19.22 -11.06 -2.26
C ARG A 32 -18.01 -11.19 -3.18
N ARG A 33 -18.11 -11.98 -4.26
CA ARG A 33 -17.04 -12.15 -5.25
C ARG A 33 -16.73 -10.85 -5.97
N GLY A 34 -17.76 -10.12 -6.41
CA GLY A 34 -17.59 -8.82 -7.06
C GLY A 34 -16.91 -7.80 -6.16
N VAL A 35 -17.31 -7.72 -4.88
CA VAL A 35 -16.69 -6.83 -3.90
C VAL A 35 -15.23 -7.21 -3.65
N ALA A 36 -14.93 -8.51 -3.48
CA ALA A 36 -13.56 -8.99 -3.28
C ALA A 36 -12.67 -8.62 -4.48
N LEU A 37 -13.11 -8.93 -5.70
CA LEU A 37 -12.37 -8.61 -6.92
C LEU A 37 -12.11 -7.09 -7.04
N LEU A 38 -13.11 -6.26 -6.74
CA LEU A 38 -12.95 -4.81 -6.79
C LEU A 38 -11.93 -4.31 -5.76
N LEU A 39 -11.95 -4.84 -4.54
CA LEU A 39 -11.02 -4.45 -3.47
C LEU A 39 -9.59 -4.96 -3.71
N ASP A 40 -9.44 -6.14 -4.31
CA ASP A 40 -8.14 -6.69 -4.65
C ASP A 40 -7.45 -5.89 -5.77
N ASN A 41 -8.24 -5.34 -6.70
CA ASN A 41 -7.75 -4.51 -7.80
C ASN A 41 -7.71 -3.01 -7.47
N ALA A 42 -8.33 -2.58 -6.37
CA ALA A 42 -8.25 -1.19 -5.97
C ALA A 42 -6.78 -0.85 -5.66
N GLU A 43 -6.20 0.09 -6.41
CA GLU A 43 -4.88 0.64 -6.12
C GLU A 43 -4.90 1.25 -4.72
N ARG A 44 -4.53 0.46 -3.73
CA ARG A 44 -4.21 1.00 -2.42
C ARG A 44 -2.94 1.80 -2.63
N PRO A 45 -2.89 3.11 -2.29
CA PRO A 45 -1.59 3.75 -2.13
C PRO A 45 -0.81 2.84 -1.20
N LYS A 46 0.35 2.35 -1.65
CA LYS A 46 1.23 1.50 -0.86
C LYS A 46 1.43 2.26 0.45
N ARG A 47 0.65 1.91 1.48
CA ARG A 47 0.80 2.50 2.81
C ARG A 47 2.23 2.23 3.14
N GLY A 48 3.00 3.33 3.24
CA GLY A 48 4.44 3.32 3.17
C GLY A 48 4.96 2.08 3.86
N HIS A 49 5.48 1.13 3.08
CA HIS A 49 6.63 0.45 3.63
C HIS A 49 7.55 1.61 3.97
N GLU A 50 7.81 1.80 5.26
CA GLU A 50 8.94 2.59 5.71
C GLU A 50 10.08 2.05 4.86
N MET A 51 10.48 2.84 3.85
CA MET A 51 11.63 2.46 3.05
C MET A 51 12.73 2.21 4.07
N PRO A 52 13.55 1.16 3.92
CA PRO A 52 14.65 0.94 4.83
C PRO A 52 15.46 2.23 4.89
N VAL A 53 15.31 2.98 5.97
CA VAL A 53 16.03 4.23 6.19
C VAL A 53 17.38 3.81 6.71
N PHE A 54 18.44 4.22 6.02
CA PHE A 54 19.79 3.99 6.48
C PHE A 54 20.02 4.83 7.75
N ASN A 55 20.00 4.18 8.91
CA ASN A 55 20.41 4.82 10.15
C ASN A 55 21.94 4.73 10.25
N SER A 56 22.62 5.84 9.94
CA SER A 56 24.09 5.92 10.01
C SER A 56 24.62 5.86 11.45
N GLY A 57 23.75 6.00 12.47
CA GLY A 57 24.14 6.12 13.87
C GLY A 57 24.98 7.37 14.18
N ARG A 58 25.13 8.28 13.21
CA ARG A 58 25.92 9.51 13.32
C ARG A 58 25.01 10.73 13.18
N PRO A 59 25.26 11.81 13.91
CA PRO A 59 24.59 13.08 13.65
C PRO A 59 24.91 13.51 12.22
N LEU A 60 23.87 13.62 11.37
CA LEU A 60 23.96 14.10 9.98
C LEU A 60 23.70 15.61 9.89
N THR A 61 23.95 16.36 10.97
CA THR A 61 23.89 17.82 10.93
C THR A 61 25.03 18.33 10.06
N ALA A 62 24.79 19.41 9.31
CA ALA A 62 25.80 19.99 8.42
C ALA A 62 27.10 20.32 9.17
N GLU A 63 26.97 20.85 10.38
CA GLU A 63 28.09 21.19 11.27
C GLU A 63 28.92 19.96 11.66
N ALA A 64 28.28 18.87 12.09
CA ALA A 64 28.99 17.65 12.47
C ALA A 64 29.66 16.96 11.26
N MET A 65 29.06 17.09 10.07
CA MET A 65 29.68 16.59 8.84
C MET A 65 30.93 17.39 8.45
N ASP A 66 30.91 18.70 8.63
CA ASP A 66 32.03 19.59 8.27
C ASP A 66 33.28 19.29 9.12
N ASP A 67 33.11 19.14 10.44
CA ASP A 67 34.20 18.77 11.36
C ASP A 67 34.85 17.43 10.99
N THR A 68 34.03 16.43 10.65
CA THR A 68 34.54 15.10 10.28
C THR A 68 35.30 15.11 8.95
N LEU A 69 34.86 15.92 7.98
CA LEU A 69 35.56 16.08 6.71
C LEU A 69 36.88 16.81 6.91
N TYR A 70 36.89 17.87 7.71
CA TYR A 70 38.08 18.66 8.00
C TYR A 70 39.18 17.80 8.65
N GLU A 71 38.85 17.06 9.71
CA GLU A 71 39.84 16.19 10.38
C GLU A 71 40.34 15.08 9.45
N HIS A 72 39.47 14.49 8.62
CA HIS A 72 39.90 13.48 7.65
C HIS A 72 40.87 14.03 6.60
N ILE A 73 40.63 15.23 6.09
CA ILE A 73 41.53 15.91 5.14
C ILE A 73 42.87 16.23 5.80
N LYS A 74 42.85 16.72 7.04
CA LYS A 74 44.04 17.05 7.83
C LYS A 74 44.91 15.83 8.11
N GLU A 75 44.32 14.72 8.53
CA GLU A 75 45.05 13.45 8.72
C GLU A 75 45.68 12.96 7.41
N ARG A 76 44.95 13.04 6.30
CA ARG A 76 45.46 12.61 5.00
C ARG A 76 46.61 13.49 4.52
N ALA A 77 46.56 14.79 4.78
CA ALA A 77 47.63 15.72 4.46
C ALA A 77 48.88 15.46 5.32
N ALA A 78 48.71 15.11 6.61
CA ALA A 78 49.80 14.82 7.53
C ALA A 78 50.53 13.49 7.25
N ARG A 79 49.89 12.56 6.52
CA ARG A 79 50.50 11.28 6.10
C ARG A 79 51.29 11.37 4.78
N ARG A 80 51.39 12.56 4.19
CA ARG A 80 52.08 12.83 2.92
C ARG A 80 53.37 13.58 3.16
#